data_AF-A0A537YB26-F1
#
_entry.id   AF-A0A537YB26-F1
#
_cell.length_a   1.000
_cell.length_b   1.000
_cell.length_c   1.000
_cell.angle_alpha   90.00
_cell.angle_beta   90.00
_cell.angle_gamma   90.00
#
_symmetry.space_group_name_H-M   'P 1'
#
loop_
_entity.id
_entity.type
_entity.pdbx_description
1 polymer ?
#
loop_
_entity_poly.entity_id
_entity_poly.type
_entity_poly.pdbx_seq_one_letter_code
_entity_poly.pdbx_strand_id
1 'polypeptide(L)'
;MNPDLLRLANILADWLEPAPNVPAVYLFGSRVRGDHRPDSDVDVPVLLNEWHKLDRCDLDWWGKENETDFVALKSRLPGPLSLHRDQGDDADPAILRGRKTPILVHRRIVCVWTPPKSDLSQNAPA
;
A
#
# COMPACT_ATOMS: atom_id res chain seq x y z
N MET A 1 8.70 17.00 -5.00
CA MET A 1 7.59 16.05 -4.77
C MET A 1 7.49 15.19 -6.01
N ASN A 2 7.57 13.86 -5.89
CA ASN A 2 7.56 12.94 -7.04
C ASN A 2 6.14 12.97 -7.68
N PRO A 3 5.96 13.50 -8.90
CA PRO A 3 4.63 13.59 -9.53
C PRO A 3 3.99 12.21 -9.73
N ASP A 4 4.80 11.15 -9.89
CA ASP A 4 4.31 9.78 -10.01
C ASP A 4 3.71 9.28 -8.70
N LEU A 5 4.16 9.79 -7.55
CA LEU A 5 3.64 9.38 -6.24
C LEU A 5 2.20 9.85 -6.04
N LEU A 6 1.88 11.09 -6.42
CA LEU A 6 0.50 11.59 -6.36
C LEU A 6 -0.40 10.84 -7.34
N ARG A 7 0.09 10.52 -8.54
CA ARG A 7 -0.64 9.72 -9.52
C ARG A 7 -0.96 8.32 -9.00
N LEU A 8 0.02 7.64 -8.40
CA LEU A 8 -0.16 6.33 -7.77
C LEU A 8 -1.17 6.39 -6.62
N ALA A 9 -1.03 7.39 -5.74
CA ALA A 9 -1.95 7.57 -4.64
C ALA A 9 -3.38 7.84 -5.14
N ASN A 10 -3.55 8.54 -6.27
CA ASN A 10 -4.86 8.73 -6.88
C ASN A 10 -5.45 7.43 -7.43
N ILE A 11 -4.65 6.61 -8.14
CA ILE A 11 -5.10 5.29 -8.64
C ILE A 11 -5.59 4.40 -7.50
N LEU A 12 -4.84 4.33 -6.40
CA LEU A 12 -5.20 3.55 -5.22
C LEU A 12 -6.44 4.12 -4.52
N ALA A 13 -6.57 5.45 -4.44
CA ALA A 13 -7.74 6.08 -3.84
C ALA A 13 -9.02 5.79 -4.62
N ASP A 14 -8.95 5.75 -5.95
CA ASP A 14 -10.09 5.38 -6.80
C ASP A 14 -10.41 3.89 -6.69
N TRP A 15 -9.39 3.03 -6.59
CA TRP A 15 -9.59 1.60 -6.36
C TRP A 15 -10.28 1.30 -5.03
N LEU A 16 -9.98 2.08 -3.99
CA LEU A 16 -10.55 1.95 -2.65
C LEU A 16 -11.96 2.56 -2.53
N GLU A 17 -12.39 3.38 -3.49
CA GLU A 17 -13.64 4.14 -3.44
C GLU A 17 -14.88 3.28 -3.15
N PRO A 18 -15.06 2.08 -3.74
CA PRO A 18 -16.23 1.23 -3.49
C PRO A 18 -16.32 0.64 -2.08
N ALA A 19 -15.25 0.74 -1.27
CA ALA A 19 -15.17 0.19 0.07
C ALA A 19 -15.00 1.31 1.12
N PRO A 20 -16.07 2.03 1.48
CA PRO A 20 -16.01 3.25 2.30
C PRO A 20 -15.57 3.02 3.74
N ASN A 21 -15.78 1.83 4.31
CA ASN A 21 -15.40 1.55 5.70
C ASN A 21 -14.01 0.93 5.83
N VAL A 22 -13.35 0.59 4.71
CA VAL A 22 -11.93 0.25 4.74
C VAL A 22 -11.15 1.49 5.21
N PRO A 23 -10.26 1.34 6.22
CA PRO A 23 -9.45 2.43 6.74
C PRO A 23 -8.39 2.88 5.71
N ALA A 24 -7.34 3.55 6.18
CA ALA A 24 -6.26 3.97 5.31
C ALA A 24 -5.55 2.76 4.67
N VAL A 25 -5.23 2.88 3.38
CA VAL A 25 -4.33 1.95 2.69
C VAL A 25 -2.98 2.65 2.52
N TYR A 26 -1.92 1.89 2.70
CA TYR A 26 -0.56 2.42 2.69
C TYR A 26 0.09 2.22 1.32
N LEU A 27 1.07 3.05 1.02
CA LEU A 27 1.98 2.90 -0.11
C LEU A 27 3.39 3.09 0.43
N PHE A 28 4.31 2.19 0.11
CA PHE A 28 5.69 2.25 0.59
C PHE A 28 6.67 1.79 -0.51
N GLY A 29 7.92 1.55 -0.11
CA GLY A 29 8.92 0.99 -1.02
C GLY A 29 9.53 2.02 -1.96
N SER A 30 10.13 1.52 -3.03
CA SER A 30 11.03 2.31 -3.88
C SER A 30 10.33 3.47 -4.60
N ARG A 31 9.05 3.31 -4.93
CA ARG A 31 8.24 4.36 -5.58
C ARG A 31 7.97 5.55 -4.67
N VAL A 32 7.86 5.32 -3.36
CA VAL A 32 7.75 6.40 -2.36
C VAL A 32 9.11 7.03 -2.06
N ARG A 33 10.18 6.22 -1.97
CA ARG A 33 11.54 6.72 -1.80
C ARG A 33 12.05 7.52 -3.00
N GLY A 34 11.56 7.21 -4.20
CA GLY A 34 12.01 7.83 -5.46
C GLY A 34 13.22 7.13 -6.10
N ASP A 35 13.66 6.00 -5.57
CA ASP A 35 14.79 5.19 -6.08
C ASP A 35 14.34 4.00 -6.97
N HIS A 36 13.06 4.00 -7.38
CA HIS A 36 12.47 2.96 -8.22
C HIS A 36 13.03 2.94 -9.66
N ARG A 37 13.00 1.75 -10.25
CA ARG A 37 13.17 1.52 -11.69
C ARG A 37 11.81 1.55 -12.40
N PRO A 38 11.76 1.73 -13.73
CA PRO A 38 10.48 1.76 -14.47
C PRO A 38 9.61 0.51 -14.25
N ASP A 39 10.23 -0.65 -14.08
CA ASP A 39 9.62 -1.96 -13.86
C ASP A 39 9.41 -2.32 -12.38
N SER A 40 9.77 -1.42 -11.45
CA SER A 40 9.63 -1.70 -10.02
C SER A 40 8.17 -1.86 -9.60
N ASP A 41 7.98 -2.77 -8.64
CA ASP A 41 6.70 -3.07 -8.05
C ASP A 41 6.07 -1.85 -7.35
N VAL A 42 4.76 -1.94 -7.17
CA VAL A 42 3.96 -1.04 -6.35
C VAL A 42 3.62 -1.76 -5.06
N ASP A 43 4.34 -1.44 -3.98
CA ASP A 43 4.19 -2.07 -2.67
C ASP A 43 3.06 -1.45 -1.85
N VAL A 44 2.00 -2.23 -1.64
CA VAL A 44 0.77 -1.81 -0.94
C VAL A 44 0.54 -2.72 0.27
N PRO A 45 0.77 -2.25 1.51
CA PRO A 45 0.37 -2.96 2.71
C PRO A 45 -1.10 -2.72 2.99
N VAL A 46 -1.79 -3.81 3.25
CA VAL A 46 -3.16 -3.83 3.75
C VAL A 46 -3.14 -4.40 5.16
N LEU A 47 -3.40 -3.53 6.13
CA LEU A 47 -3.49 -3.88 7.55
C LEU A 47 -4.90 -4.43 7.83
N LEU A 48 -5.12 -5.72 7.55
CA LEU A 48 -6.45 -6.34 7.68
C LEU A 48 -6.91 -6.36 9.14
N ASN A 49 -5.97 -6.38 10.09
CA ASN A 49 -6.23 -6.23 11.51
C ASN A 49 -6.87 -4.89 11.87
N GLU A 50 -6.80 -3.85 11.04
CA GLU A 50 -7.48 -2.56 11.28
C GLU A 50 -8.92 -2.55 10.72
N TRP A 51 -9.34 -3.60 10.01
CA TRP A 51 -10.61 -3.67 9.28
C TRP A 51 -11.78 -4.11 10.18
N HIS A 52 -12.01 -3.40 11.28
CA HIS A 52 -13.00 -3.80 12.30
C HIS A 52 -14.45 -3.37 12.03
N LYS A 53 -14.68 -2.47 11.07
CA LYS A 53 -15.99 -1.81 10.85
C LYS A 53 -16.54 -2.04 9.44
N LEU A 54 -16.11 -3.12 8.80
CA LEU A 54 -16.55 -3.42 7.44
C LEU A 54 -18.03 -3.80 7.40
N ASP A 55 -18.71 -3.33 6.37
CA ASP A 55 -20.05 -3.78 6.03
C ASP A 55 -20.01 -4.82 4.90
N ARG A 56 -21.19 -5.24 4.44
CA ARG A 56 -21.31 -6.23 3.37
C ARG A 56 -20.74 -5.73 2.04
N CYS A 57 -20.90 -4.45 1.71
CA CYS A 57 -20.39 -3.88 0.47
C CYS A 57 -18.85 -3.91 0.46
N ASP A 58 -18.20 -3.59 1.58
CA ASP A 58 -16.74 -3.66 1.70
C ASP A 58 -16.23 -5.11 1.54
N LEU A 59 -16.92 -6.07 2.16
CA LEU A 59 -16.56 -7.49 2.09
C LEU A 59 -16.78 -8.07 0.70
N ASP A 60 -17.90 -7.73 0.05
CA ASP A 60 -18.21 -8.17 -1.32
C ASP A 60 -17.20 -7.56 -2.32
N TRP A 61 -16.84 -6.28 -2.15
CA TRP A 61 -15.76 -5.65 -2.92
C TRP A 61 -14.43 -6.39 -2.74
N TRP A 62 -14.00 -6.62 -1.49
CA TRP A 62 -12.74 -7.30 -1.23
C TRP A 62 -12.74 -8.73 -1.77
N GLY A 63 -13.86 -9.45 -1.63
CA GLY A 63 -14.04 -10.78 -2.19
C GLY A 63 -13.86 -10.79 -3.71
N LYS A 64 -14.48 -9.85 -4.42
CA LYS A 64 -14.36 -9.71 -5.88
C LYS A 64 -12.93 -9.34 -6.31
N GLU A 65 -12.27 -8.43 -5.60
CA GLU A 65 -10.88 -8.07 -5.89
C GLU A 65 -9.96 -9.29 -5.70
N ASN A 66 -10.19 -10.12 -4.68
CA ASN A 66 -9.46 -11.37 -4.50
C ASN A 66 -9.74 -12.40 -5.59
N GLU A 67 -11.01 -12.61 -5.94
CA GLU A 67 -11.42 -13.57 -6.99
C GLU A 67 -10.82 -13.21 -8.35
N THR A 68 -10.72 -11.92 -8.65
CA THR A 68 -10.18 -11.41 -9.91
C THR A 68 -8.68 -11.13 -9.86
N ASP A 69 -8.00 -11.51 -8.78
CA ASP A 69 -6.59 -11.23 -8.54
C ASP A 69 -6.21 -9.76 -8.82
N PHE A 70 -7.07 -8.85 -8.37
CA PHE A 70 -6.91 -7.40 -8.48
C PHE A 70 -6.65 -6.92 -9.92
N VAL A 71 -7.13 -7.65 -10.95
CA VAL A 71 -6.81 -7.38 -12.36
C VAL A 71 -7.13 -5.94 -12.77
N ALA A 72 -8.25 -5.40 -12.27
CA ALA A 72 -8.66 -4.03 -12.55
C ALA A 72 -7.65 -3.02 -11.98
N LEU A 73 -7.18 -3.21 -10.74
CA LEU A 73 -6.13 -2.39 -10.14
C LEU A 73 -4.80 -2.56 -10.90
N LYS A 74 -4.35 -3.80 -11.11
CA LYS A 74 -3.07 -4.12 -11.78
C LYS A 74 -2.96 -3.47 -13.15
N SER A 75 -4.05 -3.43 -13.92
CA SER A 75 -4.08 -2.81 -15.25
C SER A 75 -3.82 -1.30 -15.25
N ARG A 76 -4.02 -0.63 -14.12
CA ARG A 76 -3.85 0.83 -13.97
C ARG A 76 -2.48 1.19 -13.39
N LEU A 77 -1.76 0.23 -12.82
CA LEU A 77 -0.48 0.46 -12.17
C LEU A 77 0.67 0.52 -13.19
N PRO A 78 1.68 1.37 -12.93
CA PRO A 78 2.88 1.48 -13.76
C PRO A 78 3.87 0.30 -13.60
N GLY A 79 3.56 -0.68 -12.75
CA GLY A 79 4.37 -1.86 -12.47
C GLY A 79 3.54 -2.91 -11.74
N PRO A 80 4.11 -4.10 -11.45
CA PRO A 80 3.39 -5.17 -10.78
C PRO A 80 2.89 -4.72 -9.40
N LEU A 81 1.71 -5.22 -9.00
CA LEU A 81 1.20 -5.02 -7.65
C LEU A 81 1.87 -6.01 -6.70
N SER A 82 2.49 -5.49 -5.66
CA SER A 82 3.00 -6.24 -4.52
C SER A 82 2.12 -5.93 -3.30
N LEU A 83 1.12 -6.79 -3.09
CA LEU A 83 0.13 -6.60 -2.03
C LEU A 83 0.56 -7.37 -0.77
N HIS A 84 0.92 -6.64 0.28
CA HIS A 84 1.35 -7.21 1.56
C HIS A 84 0.17 -7.26 2.51
N ARG A 85 -0.20 -8.46 2.98
CA ARG A 85 -1.31 -8.67 3.94
C ARG A 85 -0.73 -9.17 5.24
N ASP A 86 -0.95 -8.48 6.35
CA ASP A 86 -0.69 -8.90 7.76
C ASP A 86 0.26 -10.10 7.95
N GLN A 87 1.46 -10.03 7.37
CA GLN A 87 2.42 -11.13 7.36
C GLN A 87 3.71 -10.73 8.06
N GLY A 88 3.62 -9.89 9.10
CA GLY A 88 4.75 -9.62 10.00
C GLY A 88 6.06 -9.41 9.24
N ASP A 89 6.01 -8.67 8.13
CA ASP A 89 7.18 -8.45 7.30
C ASP A 89 8.08 -7.45 8.04
N ASP A 90 9.39 -7.48 7.79
CA ASP A 90 10.36 -6.58 8.42
C ASP A 90 10.01 -5.09 8.17
N ALA A 91 9.18 -4.84 7.15
CA ALA A 91 8.66 -3.52 6.80
C ALA A 91 7.53 -3.02 7.70
N ASP A 92 6.76 -3.88 8.38
CA ASP A 92 5.57 -3.48 9.15
C ASP A 92 5.89 -2.46 10.27
N PRO A 93 6.95 -2.65 11.09
CA PRO A 93 7.35 -1.64 12.06
C PRO A 93 7.77 -0.32 11.42
N ALA A 94 8.38 -0.36 10.23
CA ALA A 94 8.79 0.84 9.51
C ALA A 94 7.58 1.57 8.92
N ILE A 95 6.58 0.85 8.41
CA ILE A 95 5.30 1.39 7.92
C ILE A 95 4.55 2.06 9.08
N LEU A 96 4.43 1.39 10.23
CA LEU A 96 3.77 1.94 11.42
C LEU A 96 4.49 3.19 11.98
N ARG A 97 5.82 3.23 11.91
CA ARG A 97 6.59 4.45 12.24
C ARG A 97 6.34 5.55 11.20
N GLY A 98 6.44 5.22 9.92
CA GLY A 98 6.24 6.15 8.80
C GLY A 98 4.83 6.74 8.75
N ARG A 99 3.83 6.01 9.24
CA ARG A 99 2.46 6.51 9.42
C ARG A 99 2.39 7.79 10.26
N LYS A 100 3.29 7.98 11.23
CA LYS A 100 3.31 9.17 12.10
C LYS A 100 3.80 10.43 11.37
N THR A 101 4.58 10.24 10.30
CA THR A 101 5.18 11.32 9.50
C THR A 101 5.09 10.95 8.01
N PRO A 102 3.86 10.91 7.45
CA PRO A 102 3.66 10.48 6.08
C PRO A 102 4.29 11.47 5.10
N ILE A 103 4.84 10.95 4.00
CA ILE A 103 5.40 11.76 2.91
C ILE A 103 4.30 12.44 2.11
N LEU A 104 3.18 11.74 1.93
CA LEU A 104 1.98 12.24 1.27
C LEU A 104 0.76 11.54 1.87
N VAL A 105 -0.30 12.32 2.09
CA VAL A 105 -1.64 11.78 2.33
C VAL A 105 -2.54 12.29 1.22
N HIS A 106 -3.16 11.38 0.49
CA HIS A 106 -4.13 11.70 -0.56
C HIS A 106 -5.39 10.87 -0.35
N ARG A 107 -6.48 11.52 0.04
CA ARG A 107 -7.74 10.86 0.45
C ARG A 107 -7.45 9.85 1.57
N ARG A 108 -7.69 8.56 1.33
CA ARG A 108 -7.41 7.46 2.28
C ARG A 108 -6.08 6.75 2.02
N ILE A 109 -5.25 7.27 1.12
CA ILE A 109 -3.95 6.67 0.79
C ILE A 109 -2.84 7.41 1.53
N VAL A 110 -2.06 6.65 2.30
CA VAL A 110 -0.98 7.16 3.13
C VAL A 110 0.35 6.65 2.59
N CYS A 111 1.12 7.55 1.97
CA CYS A 111 2.44 7.22 1.45
C CYS A 111 3.46 7.37 2.57
N VAL A 112 4.12 6.26 2.92
CA VAL A 112 5.09 6.20 4.01
C VAL A 112 6.47 5.89 3.46
N TRP A 113 7.46 6.62 3.94
CA TRP A 113 8.84 6.28 3.64
C TRP A 113 9.27 5.09 4.51
N THR A 114 9.89 4.09 3.90
CA THR A 114 10.53 2.97 4.58
C THR A 114 11.96 2.81 4.06
N PRO A 115 12.92 2.40 4.90
CA PRO A 115 14.27 2.16 4.44
C PRO A 115 14.32 1.01 3.42
N PRO A 116 15.37 0.94 2.58
CA PRO A 116 15.58 -0.16 1.66
C PRO A 116 15.58 -1.52 2.36
N LYS A 117 15.15 -2.57 1.66
CA LYS A 117 15.07 -3.93 2.23
C LYS A 117 16.43 -4.44 2.75
N SER A 118 17.53 -4.06 2.09
CA SER A 118 18.90 -4.35 2.53
C SER A 118 19.21 -3.81 3.93
N ASP A 119 18.60 -2.69 4.29
CA ASP A 119 18.85 -1.98 5.55
C ASP A 119 17.89 -2.44 6.66
N LEU A 120 16.75 -3.04 6.28
CA LEU A 120 15.83 -3.71 7.18
C LEU A 120 16.41 -5.05 7.67
N SER A 121 17.02 -5.84 6.76
CA SER A 121 17.61 -7.14 7.10
C SER A 121 18.85 -7.08 7.98
N GLN A 122 19.53 -5.92 8.07
CA GLN A 122 20.71 -5.75 8.93
C GLN A 122 20.37 -5.33 10.37
N ASN A 123 19.11 -5.04 10.68
CA ASN A 123 18.67 -4.58 11.99
C ASN A 123 17.73 -5.58 12.71
N ALA A 124 17.52 -6.77 12.16
CA ALA A 124 16.85 -7.85 12.87
C ALA A 124 17.80 -8.40 13.97
N PRO A 125 17.38 -8.46 15.24
CA PRO A 125 18.20 -9.08 16.28
C PRO A 125 18.42 -10.56 15.92
N ALA A 126 19.67 -11.00 16.00
CA ALA A 126 20.09 -12.39 15.81
C ALA A 126 19.47 -13.33 16.86
#